data_AF-A0AAV0LKC3-F1
#
_entry.id   AF-A0AAV0LKC3-F1
#
_cell.length_a   1.000
_cell.length_b   1.000
_cell.length_c   1.000
_cell.angle_alpha   90.00
_cell.angle_beta   90.00
_cell.angle_gamma   90.00
#
_symmetry.space_group_name_H-M   'P 1'
#
loop_
_entity.id
_entity.type
_entity.pdbx_description
1 polymer ?
#
loop_
_entity_poly.entity_id
_entity_poly.type
_entity_poly.pdbx_seq_one_letter_code
_entity_poly.pdbx_strand_id
1 'polypeptide(L)'
;MGHSGHPSPLMTDLLRHSGGVAIIDGGLATELERHGADLNDPLWSAKCLLTSPHLIHTVHTDYLEAGADIIITASYQATIQGFEAKGYTTEEGETMLRRSVEIACEAREAYTKRCKEAQHDIDSSGKVLKQRPIIVAASVGSYGAYLADGSEYSGIYGEAVNLETLKEFHRRRVKILAESGADLIAFETIPNKVEAQVINHNSQDSYRLVACHNNALFLSQCWIKSCRDAETGKQNTMAV
;
A
#
# COMPACT_ATOMS: atom_id res chain seq x y z
N MET A 1 22.49 3.52 -25.52
CA MET A 1 22.39 4.91 -25.04
C MET A 1 21.40 4.89 -23.87
N GLY A 2 21.92 5.06 -22.65
CA GLY A 2 21.15 4.93 -21.41
C GLY A 2 20.05 5.98 -21.32
N HIS A 3 18.82 5.53 -21.10
CA HIS A 3 17.69 6.41 -20.84
C HIS A 3 17.62 6.64 -19.33
N SER A 4 17.76 7.91 -18.92
CA SER A 4 17.67 8.36 -17.54
C SER A 4 16.28 8.12 -16.96
N GLY A 5 16.22 7.47 -15.80
CA GLY A 5 14.99 7.21 -15.04
C GLY A 5 14.43 8.48 -14.42
N HIS A 6 13.56 9.17 -15.16
CA HIS A 6 12.77 10.26 -14.59
C HIS A 6 11.60 9.69 -13.76
N PRO A 7 11.39 10.20 -12.53
CA PRO A 7 10.22 9.84 -11.73
C PRO A 7 8.93 10.17 -12.47
N SER A 8 7.83 9.46 -12.16
CA SER A 8 6.54 9.74 -12.79
C SER A 8 6.12 11.20 -12.55
N PRO A 9 5.36 11.82 -13.48
CA PRO A 9 4.87 13.17 -13.32
C PRO A 9 4.15 13.38 -11.99
N LEU A 10 3.35 12.38 -11.57
CA LEU A 10 2.63 12.40 -10.30
C LEU A 10 3.54 12.56 -9.07
N MET A 11 4.57 11.71 -8.94
CA MET A 11 5.48 11.78 -7.79
C MET A 11 6.32 13.05 -7.82
N THR A 12 6.76 13.45 -9.02
CA THR A 12 7.51 14.69 -9.21
C THR A 12 6.67 15.90 -8.79
N ASP A 13 5.40 15.92 -9.18
CA ASP A 13 4.46 16.99 -8.83
C ASP A 13 4.16 16.97 -7.33
N LEU A 14 3.95 15.80 -6.72
CA LEU A 14 3.75 15.68 -5.28
C LEU A 14 4.93 16.28 -4.51
N LEU A 15 6.16 15.86 -4.84
CA LEU A 15 7.37 16.33 -4.17
C LEU A 15 7.57 17.83 -4.36
N ARG A 16 7.27 18.38 -5.54
CA ARG A 16 7.31 19.83 -5.77
C ARG A 16 6.33 20.59 -4.87
N HIS A 17 5.09 20.11 -4.75
CA HIS A 17 4.06 20.75 -3.91
C HIS A 17 4.35 20.60 -2.41
N SER A 18 5.05 19.54 -2.02
CA SER A 18 5.35 19.22 -0.61
C SER A 18 6.70 19.78 -0.13
N GLY A 19 7.36 20.62 -0.94
CA GLY A 19 8.64 21.25 -0.56
C GLY A 19 9.85 20.31 -0.63
N GLY A 20 9.76 19.25 -1.44
CA GLY A 20 10.81 18.27 -1.68
C GLY A 20 10.68 16.99 -0.85
N VAL A 21 9.74 16.93 0.09
CA VAL A 21 9.52 15.75 0.97
C VAL A 21 8.02 15.47 1.04
N ALA A 22 7.61 14.22 0.83
CA ALA A 22 6.23 13.77 1.00
C ALA A 22 6.10 12.94 2.29
N ILE A 23 5.00 13.13 3.00
CA ILE A 23 4.67 12.42 4.23
C ILE A 23 3.76 11.23 3.90
N ILE A 24 4.19 10.03 4.29
CA ILE A 24 3.36 8.83 4.26
C ILE A 24 2.55 8.70 5.55
N ASP A 25 1.42 8.03 5.48
CA ASP A 25 0.66 7.63 6.67
C ASP A 25 1.42 6.64 7.57
N GLY A 26 0.86 6.44 8.76
CA GLY A 26 1.40 5.58 9.80
C GLY A 26 0.82 4.16 9.80
N GLY A 27 0.91 3.47 10.94
CA GLY A 27 0.38 2.12 11.10
C GLY A 27 -1.15 2.11 11.12
N LEU A 28 -1.76 1.39 10.17
CA LEU A 28 -3.22 1.24 10.09
C LEU A 28 -3.78 0.44 11.27
N ALA A 29 -3.13 -0.67 11.65
CA ALA A 29 -3.59 -1.55 12.72
C ALA A 29 -3.74 -0.81 14.06
N THR A 30 -2.71 -0.09 14.48
CA THR A 30 -2.71 0.66 15.74
C THR A 30 -3.85 1.67 15.83
N GLU A 31 -4.13 2.39 14.74
CA GLU A 31 -5.21 3.37 14.73
C GLU A 31 -6.59 2.70 14.64
N LEU A 32 -6.73 1.58 13.92
CA LEU A 32 -7.97 0.80 13.96
C LEU A 32 -8.30 0.31 15.38
N GLU A 33 -7.30 -0.16 16.14
CA GLU A 33 -7.48 -0.56 17.54
C GLU A 33 -7.87 0.62 18.43
N ARG A 34 -7.26 1.80 18.24
CA ARG A 34 -7.65 3.03 18.96
C ARG A 34 -9.12 3.41 18.70
N HIS A 35 -9.61 3.14 17.50
CA HIS A 35 -11.01 3.33 17.12
C HIS A 35 -11.92 2.14 17.49
N GLY A 36 -11.40 1.14 18.21
CA GLY A 36 -12.16 0.04 18.78
C GLY A 36 -12.33 -1.18 17.87
N ALA A 37 -11.53 -1.32 16.81
CA ALA A 37 -11.53 -2.52 15.98
C ALA A 37 -10.91 -3.71 16.73
N ASP A 38 -11.48 -4.91 16.53
CA ASP A 38 -10.92 -6.17 17.01
C ASP A 38 -10.03 -6.83 15.94
N LEU A 39 -8.72 -6.71 16.13
CA LEU A 39 -7.70 -7.24 15.23
C LEU A 39 -7.18 -8.64 15.62
N ASN A 40 -7.86 -9.37 16.52
CA ASN A 40 -7.50 -10.74 16.89
C ASN A 40 -7.85 -11.76 15.78
N ASP A 41 -7.39 -11.51 14.55
CA ASP A 41 -7.47 -12.43 13.42
C ASP A 41 -6.14 -12.36 12.64
N PRO A 42 -5.54 -13.50 12.25
CA PRO A 42 -4.36 -13.53 11.38
C PRO A 42 -4.50 -12.72 10.08
N LEU A 43 -5.73 -12.47 9.60
CA LEU A 43 -6.05 -11.67 8.43
C LEU A 43 -6.80 -10.38 8.82
N TRP A 44 -6.38 -9.70 9.88
CA TRP A 44 -7.07 -8.54 10.46
C TRP A 44 -7.39 -7.46 9.41
N SER A 45 -6.49 -7.17 8.47
CA SER A 45 -6.72 -6.11 7.48
C SER A 45 -7.86 -6.47 6.53
N ALA A 46 -7.93 -7.76 6.13
CA ALA A 46 -9.01 -8.31 5.33
C ALA A 46 -10.33 -8.39 6.11
N LYS A 47 -10.29 -8.76 7.40
CA LYS A 47 -11.47 -8.77 8.28
C LYS A 47 -12.06 -7.36 8.45
N CYS A 48 -11.22 -6.34 8.67
CA CYS A 48 -11.69 -4.97 8.83
C CYS A 48 -12.39 -4.40 7.59
N LEU A 49 -12.00 -4.82 6.38
CA LEU A 49 -12.71 -4.45 5.15
C LEU A 49 -14.16 -4.93 5.15
N LEU A 50 -14.42 -6.09 5.76
CA LEU A 50 -15.73 -6.71 5.83
C LEU A 50 -16.56 -6.17 7.00
N THR A 51 -15.97 -6.10 8.19
CA THR A 51 -16.71 -5.83 9.43
C THR A 51 -16.75 -4.34 9.78
N SER A 52 -15.73 -3.59 9.38
CA SER A 52 -15.48 -2.24 9.89
C SER A 52 -14.94 -1.26 8.83
N PRO A 53 -15.51 -1.22 7.60
CA PRO A 53 -15.00 -0.34 6.53
C PRO A 53 -15.07 1.15 6.89
N HIS A 54 -16.04 1.53 7.72
CA HIS A 54 -16.18 2.89 8.24
C HIS A 54 -14.98 3.30 9.12
N LEU A 55 -14.40 2.37 9.89
CA LEU A 55 -13.20 2.66 10.70
C LEU A 55 -11.97 2.88 9.82
N ILE A 56 -11.85 2.12 8.72
CA ILE A 56 -10.76 2.32 7.75
C ILE A 56 -10.85 3.73 7.14
N HIS A 57 -12.06 4.17 6.76
CA HIS A 57 -12.29 5.53 6.27
C HIS A 57 -11.89 6.59 7.31
N THR A 58 -12.29 6.39 8.57
CA THR A 58 -11.92 7.29 9.68
C THR A 58 -10.41 7.39 9.84
N VAL A 59 -9.70 6.25 9.87
CA VAL A 59 -8.23 6.25 10.03
C VAL A 59 -7.54 6.95 8.86
N HIS A 60 -7.96 6.73 7.61
CA HIS A 60 -7.42 7.49 6.48
C HIS A 60 -7.68 8.99 6.64
N THR A 61 -8.87 9.37 7.09
CA THR A 61 -9.21 10.78 7.33
C THR A 61 -8.32 11.39 8.41
N ASP A 62 -8.07 10.68 9.51
CA ASP A 62 -7.21 11.12 10.60
C ASP A 62 -5.77 11.36 10.11
N TYR A 63 -5.22 10.46 9.28
CA TYR A 63 -3.90 10.65 8.69
C TYR A 63 -3.84 11.85 7.73
N LEU A 64 -4.88 12.06 6.91
CA LEU A 64 -4.96 13.23 6.03
C LEU A 64 -5.01 14.53 6.83
N GLU A 65 -5.75 14.56 7.94
CA GLU A 65 -5.81 15.71 8.85
C GLU A 65 -4.50 15.93 9.62
N ALA A 66 -3.76 14.85 9.91
CA ALA A 66 -2.44 14.92 10.50
C ALA A 66 -1.34 15.39 9.53
N GLY A 67 -1.65 15.48 8.23
CA GLY A 67 -0.74 16.02 7.21
C GLY A 67 -0.17 15.00 6.25
N ALA A 68 -0.68 13.76 6.20
CA ALA A 68 -0.21 12.76 5.24
C ALA A 68 -0.48 13.21 3.79
N ASP A 69 0.53 13.05 2.94
CA ASP A 69 0.47 13.29 1.49
C ASP A 69 0.17 12.00 0.73
N ILE A 70 0.49 10.85 1.32
CA ILE A 70 0.24 9.51 0.78
C ILE A 70 -0.48 8.68 1.85
N ILE A 71 -1.65 8.14 1.50
CA ILE A 71 -2.36 7.16 2.32
C ILE A 71 -2.29 5.77 1.65
N ILE A 72 -2.11 4.74 2.46
CA ILE A 72 -1.87 3.37 2.02
C ILE A 72 -3.10 2.52 2.36
N THR A 73 -3.64 1.81 1.37
CA THR A 73 -4.91 1.08 1.50
C THR A 73 -4.81 -0.10 2.46
N ALA A 74 -5.96 -0.53 2.99
CA ALA A 74 -6.09 -1.67 3.92
C ALA A 74 -5.94 -3.06 3.25
N SER A 75 -5.07 -3.20 2.24
CA SER A 75 -4.93 -4.43 1.44
C SER A 75 -3.66 -5.24 1.70
N TYR A 76 -2.88 -4.92 2.75
CA TYR A 76 -1.62 -5.60 3.09
C TYR A 76 -1.73 -7.14 3.09
N GLN A 77 -2.68 -7.70 3.86
CA GLN A 77 -2.95 -9.14 3.92
C GLN A 77 -4.14 -9.58 3.07
N ALA A 78 -4.80 -8.64 2.38
CA ALA A 78 -5.91 -8.96 1.51
C ALA A 78 -5.37 -9.76 0.30
N THR A 79 -5.71 -11.04 0.25
CA THR A 79 -5.31 -11.97 -0.82
C THR A 79 -6.50 -12.82 -1.18
N ILE A 80 -6.64 -13.15 -2.46
CA ILE A 80 -7.73 -14.01 -2.94
C ILE A 80 -7.70 -15.34 -2.19
N GLN A 81 -6.52 -15.94 -2.07
CA GLN A 81 -6.28 -17.20 -1.35
C GLN A 81 -6.63 -17.09 0.14
N GLY A 82 -6.29 -15.96 0.80
CA GLY A 82 -6.64 -15.72 2.19
C GLY A 82 -8.15 -15.60 2.42
N PHE A 83 -8.87 -14.96 1.49
CA PHE A 83 -10.33 -14.90 1.51
C PHE A 83 -10.97 -16.27 1.26
N GLU A 84 -10.48 -17.03 0.28
CA GLU A 84 -10.96 -18.39 -0.01
C GLU A 84 -10.76 -19.32 1.19
N ALA A 85 -9.63 -19.24 1.88
CA ALA A 85 -9.36 -20.01 3.10
C ALA A 85 -10.32 -19.68 4.26
N LYS A 86 -10.97 -18.51 4.23
CA LYS A 86 -12.00 -18.09 5.19
C LYS A 86 -13.43 -18.36 4.71
N GLY A 87 -13.59 -18.99 3.54
CA GLY A 87 -14.90 -19.40 2.99
C GLY A 87 -15.57 -18.39 2.05
N TYR A 88 -14.85 -17.35 1.63
CA TYR A 88 -15.33 -16.41 0.61
C TYR A 88 -15.06 -16.92 -0.81
N THR A 89 -15.85 -16.48 -1.79
CA THR A 89 -15.57 -16.79 -3.19
C THR A 89 -14.40 -15.95 -3.71
N THR A 90 -13.81 -16.38 -4.84
CA THR A 90 -12.81 -15.60 -5.57
C THR A 90 -13.33 -14.19 -5.84
N GLU A 91 -14.56 -14.05 -6.35
CA GLU A 91 -15.18 -12.76 -6.70
C GLU A 91 -15.36 -11.85 -5.49
N GLU A 92 -15.75 -12.41 -4.34
CA GLU A 92 -15.84 -11.66 -3.09
C GLU A 92 -14.46 -11.15 -2.67
N GLY A 93 -13.42 -11.99 -2.76
CA GLY A 93 -12.04 -11.59 -2.49
C GLY A 93 -11.53 -10.47 -3.42
N GLU A 94 -11.83 -10.55 -4.71
CA GLU A 94 -11.53 -9.47 -5.66
C GLU A 94 -12.30 -8.18 -5.35
N THR A 95 -13.55 -8.31 -4.92
CA THR A 95 -14.38 -7.16 -4.54
C THR A 95 -13.81 -6.47 -3.31
N MET A 96 -13.31 -7.22 -2.33
CA MET A 96 -12.65 -6.65 -1.15
C MET A 96 -11.35 -5.93 -1.49
N LEU A 97 -10.56 -6.44 -2.44
CA LEU A 97 -9.38 -5.73 -2.93
C LEU A 97 -9.75 -4.37 -3.52
N ARG A 98 -10.76 -4.30 -4.40
CA ARG A 98 -11.25 -3.03 -4.95
C ARG A 98 -11.79 -2.10 -3.86
N ARG A 99 -12.58 -2.66 -2.93
CA ARG A 99 -13.17 -1.88 -1.83
C ARG A 99 -12.12 -1.22 -0.94
N SER A 100 -10.97 -1.86 -0.74
CA SER A 100 -9.86 -1.27 0.03
C SER A 100 -9.35 0.05 -0.57
N VAL A 101 -9.35 0.15 -1.91
CA VAL A 101 -8.92 1.34 -2.64
C VAL A 101 -10.03 2.38 -2.70
N GLU A 102 -11.27 1.93 -2.94
CA GLU A 102 -12.45 2.79 -2.94
C GLU A 102 -12.57 3.58 -1.62
N ILE A 103 -12.41 2.92 -0.47
CA ILE A 103 -12.50 3.58 0.84
C ILE A 103 -11.42 4.68 1.01
N ALA A 104 -10.19 4.43 0.55
CA ALA A 104 -9.12 5.42 0.61
C ALA A 104 -9.38 6.60 -0.35
N CYS A 105 -9.92 6.33 -1.55
CA CYS A 105 -10.34 7.35 -2.49
C CYS A 105 -11.49 8.20 -1.94
N GLU A 106 -12.51 7.58 -1.32
CA GLU A 106 -13.63 8.25 -0.64
C GLU A 106 -13.10 9.21 0.44
N ALA A 107 -12.15 8.77 1.27
CA ALA A 107 -11.53 9.60 2.30
C ALA A 107 -10.76 10.79 1.71
N ARG A 108 -9.97 10.57 0.66
CA ARG A 108 -9.26 11.63 -0.09
C ARG A 108 -10.24 12.66 -0.65
N GLU A 109 -11.31 12.21 -1.29
CA GLU A 109 -12.32 13.07 -1.92
C GLU A 109 -13.08 13.90 -0.88
N ALA A 110 -13.49 13.28 0.23
CA ALA A 110 -14.16 13.95 1.34
C ALA A 110 -13.25 15.03 1.96
N TYR A 111 -11.99 14.71 2.24
CA TYR A 111 -11.02 15.66 2.76
C TYR A 111 -10.77 16.82 1.78
N THR A 112 -10.59 16.51 0.50
CA THR A 112 -10.35 17.51 -0.55
C THR A 112 -11.53 18.46 -0.69
N LYS A 113 -12.77 17.92 -0.70
CA LYS A 113 -13.99 18.71 -0.73
C LYS A 113 -14.07 19.66 0.46
N ARG A 114 -13.84 19.16 1.67
CA ARG A 114 -13.85 19.98 2.90
C ARG A 114 -12.81 21.10 2.85
N CYS A 115 -11.60 20.84 2.33
CA CYS A 115 -10.57 21.88 2.16
C CYS A 115 -10.93 22.95 1.12
N LYS A 116 -11.78 22.62 0.13
CA LYS A 116 -12.28 23.59 -0.87
C LYS A 116 -13.41 24.46 -0.33
N GLU A 117 -14.24 23.88 0.53
CA GLU A 117 -15.38 24.57 1.14
C GLU A 117 -14.98 25.38 2.38
N ALA A 118 -13.82 25.10 2.97
CA ALA A 118 -13.29 25.83 4.12
C ALA A 118 -12.99 27.30 3.76
N GLN A 119 -13.57 28.22 4.53
CA GLN A 119 -13.31 29.67 4.39
C GLN A 119 -11.97 30.08 5.02
N HIS A 120 -11.45 29.27 5.94
CA HIS A 120 -10.20 29.48 6.65
C HIS A 120 -9.41 28.16 6.66
N ASP A 121 -8.08 28.26 6.68
CA ASP A 121 -7.18 27.09 6.74
C ASP A 121 -7.29 26.31 8.06
N ILE A 122 -8.05 26.80 9.05
CA ILE A 122 -8.29 26.14 10.33
C ILE A 122 -9.80 25.97 10.50
N ASP A 123 -10.24 24.72 10.73
CA ASP A 123 -11.65 24.44 10.99
C ASP A 123 -12.06 24.76 12.44
N SER A 124 -13.35 24.64 12.73
CA SER A 124 -13.91 24.92 14.08
C SER A 124 -13.36 24.02 15.19
N SER A 125 -12.70 22.91 14.84
CA SER A 125 -12.03 22.00 15.78
C SER A 125 -10.55 22.30 15.99
N GLY A 126 -10.01 23.31 15.30
CA GLY A 126 -8.60 23.69 15.35
C GLY A 126 -7.71 22.86 14.41
N LYS A 127 -8.29 22.03 13.53
CA LYS A 127 -7.52 21.24 12.56
C LYS A 127 -7.18 22.07 11.34
N VAL A 128 -5.94 21.93 10.86
CA VAL A 128 -5.46 22.64 9.68
C VAL A 128 -5.92 21.92 8.41
N LEU A 129 -6.76 22.58 7.62
CA LEU A 129 -7.25 22.11 6.34
C LEU A 129 -6.43 22.73 5.22
N LYS A 130 -5.44 21.98 4.73
CA LYS A 130 -4.59 22.42 3.63
C LYS A 130 -4.93 21.68 2.35
N GLN A 131 -5.24 22.42 1.29
CA GLN A 131 -5.32 21.88 -0.07
C GLN A 131 -3.92 21.47 -0.54
N ARG A 132 -3.79 20.22 -0.98
CA ARG A 132 -2.56 19.65 -1.52
C ARG A 132 -2.89 18.42 -2.37
N PRO A 133 -1.99 18.00 -3.28
CA PRO A 133 -2.11 16.70 -3.92
C PRO A 133 -2.06 15.59 -2.85
N ILE A 134 -2.93 14.60 -2.97
CA ILE A 134 -2.98 13.44 -2.08
C ILE A 134 -2.94 12.18 -2.95
N ILE A 135 -2.02 11.29 -2.65
CA ILE A 135 -1.84 10.01 -3.34
C ILE A 135 -2.49 8.90 -2.53
N VAL A 136 -3.22 8.02 -3.22
CA VAL A 136 -3.68 6.72 -2.71
C VAL A 136 -2.76 5.64 -3.25
N ALA A 137 -2.07 4.94 -2.35
CA ALA A 137 -1.19 3.83 -2.70
C ALA A 137 -1.82 2.50 -2.29
N ALA A 138 -2.06 1.60 -3.24
CA ALA A 138 -2.61 0.29 -2.95
C ALA A 138 -1.55 -0.63 -2.32
N SER A 139 -1.77 -1.06 -1.08
CA SER A 139 -0.86 -1.94 -0.34
C SER A 139 -0.85 -3.35 -0.91
N VAL A 140 0.35 -3.93 -1.03
CA VAL A 140 0.61 -5.32 -1.39
C VAL A 140 1.66 -5.87 -0.43
N GLY A 141 1.23 -6.65 0.57
CA GLY A 141 2.13 -7.34 1.48
C GLY A 141 2.84 -8.54 0.86
N SER A 142 3.90 -9.03 1.51
CA SER A 142 4.62 -10.24 1.08
C SER A 142 3.78 -11.52 1.18
N TYR A 143 4.29 -12.58 0.57
CA TYR A 143 3.78 -13.93 0.73
C TYR A 143 3.80 -14.37 2.21
N GLY A 144 4.82 -13.96 2.97
CA GLY A 144 4.89 -14.26 4.40
C GLY A 144 3.75 -13.62 5.21
N ALA A 145 3.25 -12.45 4.79
CA ALA A 145 2.11 -11.80 5.42
C ALA A 145 0.80 -12.60 5.23
N TYR A 146 0.69 -13.34 4.13
CA TYR A 146 -0.40 -14.29 3.86
C TYR A 146 -0.29 -15.55 4.73
N LEU A 147 0.93 -16.06 4.95
CA LEU A 147 1.15 -17.25 5.79
C LEU A 147 0.80 -16.99 7.27
N ALA A 148 0.92 -15.73 7.71
CA ALA A 148 0.59 -15.29 9.07
C ALA A 148 1.33 -16.07 10.18
N ASP A 149 2.55 -16.51 9.89
CA ASP A 149 3.45 -17.25 10.78
C ASP A 149 4.70 -16.44 11.18
N GLY A 150 4.73 -15.15 10.84
CA GLY A 150 5.87 -14.25 11.05
C GLY A 150 6.96 -14.36 9.97
N SER A 151 6.77 -15.17 8.93
CA SER A 151 7.74 -15.26 7.82
C SER A 151 7.88 -13.97 7.01
N GLU A 152 6.97 -13.01 7.17
CA GLU A 152 7.12 -11.62 6.68
C GLU A 152 8.36 -10.89 7.25
N TYR A 153 8.94 -11.40 8.35
CA TYR A 153 10.19 -10.88 8.92
C TYR A 153 11.42 -11.74 8.62
N SER A 154 11.24 -13.02 8.33
CA SER A 154 12.34 -13.97 8.06
C SER A 154 12.63 -14.16 6.58
N GLY A 155 11.62 -13.99 5.71
CA GLY A 155 11.72 -14.29 4.27
C GLY A 155 11.83 -15.78 3.94
N ILE A 156 11.61 -16.67 4.90
CA ILE A 156 11.66 -18.12 4.72
C ILE A 156 10.23 -18.64 4.59
N TYR A 157 9.82 -18.97 3.36
CA TYR A 157 8.44 -19.41 3.04
C TYR A 157 8.31 -20.94 2.88
N GLY A 158 9.40 -21.68 3.04
CA GLY A 158 9.47 -23.13 2.82
C GLY A 158 9.90 -23.52 1.41
N GLU A 159 10.41 -24.76 1.27
CA GLU A 159 11.05 -25.25 0.03
C GLU A 159 10.11 -25.35 -1.17
N ALA A 160 8.80 -25.47 -0.92
CA ALA A 160 7.79 -25.57 -1.97
C ALA A 160 7.51 -24.22 -2.66
N VAL A 161 7.88 -23.09 -2.04
CA VAL A 161 7.57 -21.75 -2.55
C VAL A 161 8.69 -21.31 -3.49
N ASN A 162 8.42 -21.38 -4.80
CA ASN A 162 9.35 -21.00 -5.84
C ASN A 162 8.91 -19.73 -6.59
N LEU A 163 9.71 -19.32 -7.58
CA LEU A 163 9.50 -18.13 -8.38
C LEU A 163 8.13 -18.10 -9.10
N GLU A 164 7.68 -19.23 -9.65
CA GLU A 164 6.38 -19.30 -10.33
C GLU A 164 5.21 -19.24 -9.33
N THR A 165 5.35 -19.85 -8.15
CA THR A 165 4.38 -19.72 -7.06
C THR A 165 4.20 -18.26 -6.65
N LEU A 166 5.30 -17.53 -6.44
CA LEU A 166 5.28 -16.13 -6.06
C LEU A 166 4.72 -15.23 -7.17
N LYS A 167 5.01 -15.55 -8.44
CA LYS A 167 4.43 -14.84 -9.58
C LYS A 167 2.92 -14.95 -9.58
N GLU A 168 2.39 -16.17 -9.53
CA GLU A 168 0.94 -16.38 -9.61
C GLU A 168 0.22 -15.80 -8.38
N PHE A 169 0.84 -15.90 -7.20
CA PHE A 169 0.33 -15.31 -5.98
C PHE A 169 0.09 -13.79 -6.11
N HIS A 170 1.07 -13.04 -6.64
CA HIS A 170 0.95 -11.58 -6.75
C HIS A 170 0.16 -11.13 -8.00
N ARG A 171 0.26 -11.84 -9.11
CA ARG A 171 -0.19 -11.38 -10.44
C ARG A 171 -1.64 -10.92 -10.45
N ARG A 172 -2.57 -11.74 -9.94
CA ARG A 172 -4.00 -11.40 -9.98
C ARG A 172 -4.34 -10.24 -9.05
N ARG A 173 -3.80 -10.24 -7.83
CA ARG A 173 -4.01 -9.18 -6.82
C ARG A 173 -3.51 -7.83 -7.32
N VAL A 174 -2.27 -7.78 -7.82
CA VAL A 174 -1.66 -6.55 -8.34
C VAL A 174 -2.47 -6.00 -9.51
N LYS A 175 -2.92 -6.86 -10.43
CA LYS A 175 -3.77 -6.45 -11.54
C LYS A 175 -5.05 -5.74 -11.06
N ILE A 176 -5.77 -6.36 -10.12
CA ILE A 176 -7.03 -5.80 -9.59
C ILE A 176 -6.77 -4.44 -8.92
N LEU A 177 -5.73 -4.35 -8.08
CA LEU A 177 -5.41 -3.12 -7.37
C LEU A 177 -5.01 -2.00 -8.34
N ALA A 178 -4.25 -2.29 -9.38
CA ALA A 178 -3.89 -1.29 -10.39
C ALA A 178 -5.09 -0.80 -11.21
N GLU A 179 -6.10 -1.65 -11.40
CA GLU A 179 -7.35 -1.31 -12.10
C GLU A 179 -8.41 -0.68 -11.17
N SER A 180 -8.14 -0.55 -9.86
CA SER A 180 -9.11 -0.10 -8.85
C SER A 180 -9.08 1.41 -8.55
N GLY A 181 -8.28 2.18 -9.28
CA GLY A 181 -8.20 3.64 -9.14
C GLY A 181 -7.16 4.14 -8.13
N ALA A 182 -6.29 3.27 -7.63
CA ALA A 182 -5.10 3.68 -6.87
C ALA A 182 -4.12 4.42 -7.79
N ASP A 183 -3.42 5.41 -7.25
CA ASP A 183 -2.44 6.18 -8.01
C ASP A 183 -1.09 5.45 -8.11
N LEU A 184 -0.77 4.61 -7.11
CA LEU A 184 0.45 3.82 -6.99
C LEU A 184 0.15 2.45 -6.38
N ILE A 185 1.06 1.49 -6.56
CA ILE A 185 1.10 0.23 -5.81
C ILE A 185 2.25 0.29 -4.79
N ALA A 186 1.97 0.06 -3.51
CA ALA A 186 2.97 -0.02 -2.46
C ALA A 186 3.21 -1.49 -2.11
N PHE A 187 4.32 -2.05 -2.60
CA PHE A 187 4.79 -3.36 -2.13
C PHE A 187 5.50 -3.16 -0.79
N GLU A 188 4.98 -3.72 0.29
CA GLU A 188 5.53 -3.44 1.61
C GLU A 188 5.84 -4.72 2.39
N THR A 189 6.86 -4.61 3.24
CA THR A 189 7.37 -5.71 4.06
C THR A 189 7.75 -6.93 3.20
N ILE A 190 8.69 -6.75 2.27
CA ILE A 190 9.18 -7.81 1.38
C ILE A 190 10.54 -8.32 1.91
N PRO A 191 10.56 -9.40 2.72
CA PRO A 191 11.80 -9.93 3.29
C PRO A 191 12.53 -10.90 2.33
N ASN A 192 11.84 -11.44 1.33
CA ASN A 192 12.37 -12.47 0.45
C ASN A 192 12.90 -11.86 -0.86
N LYS A 193 14.17 -12.15 -1.18
CA LYS A 193 14.83 -11.63 -2.38
C LYS A 193 14.22 -12.14 -3.68
N VAL A 194 13.81 -13.40 -3.73
CA VAL A 194 13.18 -13.99 -4.93
C VAL A 194 11.83 -13.34 -5.16
N GLU A 195 11.06 -13.08 -4.10
CA GLU A 195 9.81 -12.34 -4.16
C GLU A 195 10.01 -10.92 -4.67
N ALA A 196 11.01 -10.19 -4.17
CA ALA A 196 11.34 -8.86 -4.67
C ALA A 196 11.70 -8.88 -6.17
N GLN A 197 12.41 -9.91 -6.64
CA GLN A 197 12.69 -10.09 -8.07
C GLN A 197 11.43 -10.36 -8.88
N VAL A 198 10.50 -11.17 -8.36
CA VAL A 198 9.20 -11.45 -9.00
C VAL A 198 8.38 -10.19 -9.13
N ILE A 199 8.27 -9.41 -8.04
CA ILE A 199 7.57 -8.13 -8.03
C ILE A 199 8.16 -7.21 -9.10
N ASN A 200 9.49 -7.10 -9.17
CA ASN A 200 10.14 -6.28 -10.19
C ASN A 200 9.82 -6.76 -11.61
N HIS A 201 9.88 -8.06 -11.91
CA HIS A 201 9.56 -8.57 -13.25
C HIS A 201 8.08 -8.35 -13.62
N ASN A 202 7.15 -8.69 -12.73
CA ASN A 202 5.72 -8.50 -12.96
C ASN A 202 5.36 -7.02 -13.16
N SER A 203 6.02 -6.12 -12.42
CA SER A 203 5.85 -4.67 -12.59
C SER A 203 6.29 -4.20 -13.97
N GLN A 204 7.35 -4.76 -14.56
CA GLN A 204 7.86 -4.38 -15.89
C GLN A 204 6.96 -4.88 -17.03
N ASP A 205 6.38 -6.07 -16.90
CA ASP A 205 5.53 -6.67 -17.93
C ASP A 205 4.12 -6.06 -17.99
N SER A 206 3.62 -5.56 -16.86
CA SER A 206 2.25 -5.05 -16.74
C SER A 206 2.16 -3.52 -16.68
N TYR A 207 3.27 -2.83 -16.34
CA TYR A 207 3.28 -1.38 -16.11
C TYR A 207 4.59 -0.76 -16.65
N ARG A 208 4.50 0.15 -17.63
CA ARG A 208 5.67 0.79 -18.29
C ARG A 208 6.71 1.30 -17.27
N LEU A 209 7.97 0.81 -17.35
CA LEU A 209 9.04 1.27 -16.46
C LEU A 209 10.48 1.30 -16.98
N VAL A 210 11.18 2.36 -16.55
CA VAL A 210 12.63 2.61 -16.58
C VAL A 210 13.29 2.05 -15.29
N ALA A 211 14.38 1.30 -15.43
CA ALA A 211 15.24 0.88 -14.31
C ALA A 211 16.54 1.70 -14.28
N CYS A 212 17.08 2.02 -13.09
CA CYS A 212 18.44 2.54 -12.94
C CYS A 212 19.29 1.61 -12.06
N HIS A 213 20.55 1.45 -12.44
CA HIS A 213 21.57 0.70 -11.72
C HIS A 213 22.02 1.44 -10.45
N ASN A 214 22.38 0.66 -9.42
CA ASN A 214 22.91 1.02 -8.10
C ASN A 214 21.86 1.27 -7.01
N ASN A 215 21.48 0.17 -6.33
CA ASN A 215 20.99 0.08 -4.95
C ASN A 215 19.79 0.94 -4.48
N ALA A 216 19.05 1.57 -5.39
CA ALA A 216 17.68 2.03 -5.15
C ALA A 216 16.86 1.86 -6.43
N LEU A 217 15.69 1.21 -6.35
CA LEU A 217 14.82 0.96 -7.50
C LEU A 217 13.52 1.74 -7.31
N PHE A 218 13.36 2.82 -8.09
CA PHE A 218 12.10 3.51 -8.28
C PHE A 218 11.36 2.89 -9.45
N LEU A 219 10.16 2.37 -9.19
CA LEU A 219 9.21 1.96 -10.21
C LEU A 219 8.21 3.12 -10.41
N SER A 220 7.87 3.50 -11.65
CA SER A 220 7.15 4.71 -12.06
C SER A 220 5.77 4.82 -11.40
N GLN A 221 5.24 3.69 -10.93
CA GLN A 221 4.01 3.61 -10.14
C GLN A 221 4.11 2.63 -8.96
N CYS A 222 5.32 2.18 -8.57
CA CYS A 222 5.46 1.24 -7.46
C CYS A 222 6.50 1.68 -6.44
N TRP A 223 6.17 1.51 -5.17
CA TRP A 223 7.02 1.88 -4.04
C TRP A 223 7.27 0.66 -3.16
N ILE A 224 8.52 0.48 -2.70
CA ILE A 224 8.90 -0.57 -1.76
C ILE A 224 9.21 0.07 -0.40
N LYS A 225 8.30 -0.11 0.57
CA LYS A 225 8.37 0.57 1.89
C LYS A 225 9.41 -0.05 2.84
N SER A 226 9.73 -1.33 2.69
CA SER A 226 10.74 -2.02 3.50
C SER A 226 11.17 -3.33 2.84
N CYS A 227 12.47 -3.48 2.60
CA CYS A 227 13.11 -4.77 2.33
C CYS A 227 14.03 -5.11 3.50
N ARG A 228 13.82 -6.27 4.11
CA ARG A 228 14.75 -6.83 5.10
C ARG A 228 15.49 -7.99 4.47
N ASP A 229 16.80 -7.91 4.41
CA ASP A 229 17.61 -9.02 3.93
C ASP A 229 17.63 -10.13 4.99
N ALA A 230 17.03 -11.27 4.66
CA ALA A 230 16.96 -12.46 5.50
C ALA A 230 18.34 -13.00 5.93
N GLU A 231 19.39 -12.82 5.11
CA GLU A 231 20.73 -13.32 5.40
C GLU A 231 21.51 -12.40 6.36
N THR A 232 21.25 -11.10 6.30
CA THR A 232 22.03 -10.10 7.04
C THR A 232 21.27 -9.38 8.15
N GLY A 233 19.95 -9.57 8.23
CA GLY A 233 19.07 -8.92 9.21
C GLY A 233 18.93 -7.40 9.06
N LYS A 234 19.57 -6.82 8.03
CA LYS A 234 19.55 -5.38 7.78
C LYS A 234 18.20 -4.96 7.20
N GLN A 235 17.56 -4.01 7.87
CA GLN A 235 16.35 -3.35 7.40
C GLN A 235 16.77 -2.15 6.55
N ASN A 236 16.52 -2.23 5.24
CA ASN A 236 16.72 -1.10 4.35
C ASN A 236 15.36 -0.43 4.12
N THR A 237 15.17 0.72 4.77
CA THR A 237 14.12 1.66 4.39
C THR A 237 14.64 2.43 3.19
N MET A 238 14.06 2.22 2.00
CA MET A 238 14.29 3.14 0.90
C MET A 238 13.46 4.39 1.16
N ALA A 239 14.08 5.38 1.82
CA ALA A 239 13.58 6.74 1.85
C ALA A 239 13.84 7.39 0.48
N VAL A 240 12.88 8.21 0.06
CA VAL A 240 12.81 8.92 -1.24
C VAL A 240 14.11 9.68 -1.55
#